data_AF-A0A1Y5S0I5-F1
#
_entry.id   AF-A0A1Y5S0I5-F1
#
_cell.length_a   1.000
_cell.length_b   1.000
_cell.length_c   1.000
_cell.angle_alpha   90.00
_cell.angle_beta   90.00
_cell.angle_gamma   90.00
#
_symmetry.space_group_name_H-M   'P 1'
#
loop_
_entity.id
_entity.type
_entity.pdbx_description
1 polymer ?
#
loop_
_entity_poly.entity_id
_entity_poly.type
_entity_poly.pdbx_seq_one_letter_code
_entity_poly.pdbx_strand_id
1 'polypeptide(L)'
;MHGRFYGGWWQQIDSGWRSKITIDNEPVIEADFEGMHVAMLYAEEGLELTYDPYTLPGYKNKGFPQKLVRKLAKSLVLTAINAKEKKAAYKAFRAGFSVNHVGKRMTDEKMDILLEAVLERNPCLGDYLFSDQGIRLMRQDSEITSLIHNHFTKTGIPVLSVHDSYIVDCRHVGELRQVMLDASEEVTGRPLRMSYNIPGREEFEDVDEGVLKKHVHDLRWAVYENEQNACEGYVQRLLQFQKRTGRRISPCAENPV
;
A
#
# COMPACT_ATOMS: atom_id res chain seq x y z
N MET A 1 3.64 -15.22 -13.64
CA MET A 1 3.57 -14.56 -12.32
C MET A 1 4.71 -13.55 -12.25
N HIS A 2 4.41 -12.31 -11.86
CA HIS A 2 5.32 -11.15 -11.83
C HIS A 2 6.04 -11.01 -10.46
N GLY A 3 6.43 -12.12 -9.84
CA GLY A 3 7.24 -12.13 -8.60
C GLY A 3 6.51 -11.84 -7.27
N ARG A 4 5.34 -11.19 -7.31
CA ARG A 4 4.60 -10.78 -6.11
C ARG A 4 4.18 -11.93 -5.18
N PHE A 5 4.10 -11.64 -3.89
CA PHE A 5 3.68 -12.56 -2.84
C PHE A 5 2.15 -12.63 -2.74
N TYR A 6 1.59 -13.85 -2.90
CA TYR A 6 0.15 -14.12 -2.90
C TYR A 6 -0.24 -15.22 -1.92
N GLY A 7 -1.52 -15.24 -1.56
CA GLY A 7 -2.15 -16.37 -0.85
C GLY A 7 -2.58 -16.07 0.58
N GLY A 8 -2.20 -14.91 1.13
CA GLY A 8 -2.73 -14.45 2.40
C GLY A 8 -4.21 -14.08 2.29
N TRP A 9 -5.06 -14.61 3.18
CA TRP A 9 -6.49 -14.28 3.21
C TRP A 9 -6.73 -12.78 3.42
N TRP A 10 -5.82 -12.09 4.11
CA TRP A 10 -5.86 -10.65 4.35
C TRP A 10 -5.77 -9.84 3.04
N GLN A 11 -5.22 -10.41 1.95
CA GLN A 11 -5.17 -9.74 0.64
C GLN A 11 -6.55 -9.68 -0.05
N GLN A 12 -7.53 -10.46 0.43
CA GLN A 12 -8.87 -10.56 -0.17
C GLN A 12 -9.91 -9.67 0.53
N ILE A 13 -9.54 -9.00 1.61
CA ILE A 13 -10.43 -8.11 2.36
C ILE A 13 -10.00 -6.65 2.20
N ASP A 14 -10.94 -5.73 2.30
CA ASP A 14 -10.66 -4.29 2.20
C ASP A 14 -9.89 -3.75 3.40
N SER A 15 -9.31 -2.55 3.24
CA SER A 15 -8.48 -1.91 4.26
C SER A 15 -9.18 -1.70 5.60
N GLY A 16 -10.50 -1.50 5.61
CA GLY A 16 -11.27 -1.33 6.85
C GLY A 16 -11.43 -2.63 7.64
N TRP A 17 -11.38 -3.79 6.99
CA TRP A 17 -11.26 -5.08 7.69
C TRP A 17 -9.81 -5.40 8.04
N ARG A 18 -8.85 -5.05 7.19
CA ARG A 18 -7.43 -5.27 7.48
C ARG A 18 -6.97 -4.50 8.72
N SER A 19 -7.48 -3.28 8.92
CA SER A 19 -7.20 -2.48 10.11
C SER A 19 -7.75 -3.08 11.41
N LYS A 20 -8.59 -4.12 11.34
CA LYS A 20 -9.13 -4.86 12.50
C LYS A 20 -8.38 -6.17 12.76
N ILE A 21 -7.39 -6.50 11.94
CA ILE A 21 -6.50 -7.63 12.23
C ILE A 21 -5.74 -7.33 13.52
N THR A 22 -5.51 -8.35 14.32
CA THR A 22 -4.59 -8.29 15.45
C THR A 22 -3.46 -9.30 15.23
N ILE A 23 -2.27 -8.97 15.70
CA ILE A 23 -1.11 -9.86 15.73
C ILE A 23 -0.72 -10.02 17.20
N ASP A 24 -0.77 -11.25 17.72
CA ASP A 24 -0.54 -11.54 19.14
C ASP A 24 -1.41 -10.67 20.09
N ASN A 25 -2.68 -10.44 19.72
CA ASN A 25 -3.65 -9.55 20.39
C ASN A 25 -3.32 -8.05 20.36
N GLU A 26 -2.29 -7.64 19.64
CA GLU A 26 -1.94 -6.23 19.47
C GLU A 26 -2.56 -5.68 18.18
N PRO A 27 -2.99 -4.40 18.19
CA PRO A 27 -3.52 -3.77 16.99
C PRO A 27 -2.42 -3.60 15.94
N VAL A 28 -2.84 -3.64 14.68
CA VAL A 28 -1.93 -3.48 13.55
C VAL A 28 -1.96 -2.09 12.96
N ILE A 29 -0.91 -1.77 12.20
CA ILE A 29 -0.85 -0.62 11.30
C ILE A 29 -0.44 -1.10 9.91
N GLU A 30 -1.03 -0.50 8.88
CA GLU A 30 -0.67 -0.74 7.47
C GLU A 30 0.16 0.45 6.97
N ALA A 31 1.40 0.20 6.55
CA ALA A 31 2.25 1.17 5.87
C ALA A 31 2.31 0.86 4.37
N ASP A 32 2.26 1.88 3.51
CA ASP A 32 2.25 1.75 2.05
C ASP A 32 3.32 2.65 1.43
N PHE A 33 3.81 2.30 0.24
CA PHE A 33 4.68 3.18 -0.53
C PHE A 33 3.86 4.23 -1.29
N GLU A 34 4.30 5.48 -1.25
CA GLU A 34 3.60 6.57 -1.96
C GLU A 34 3.82 6.49 -3.47
N GLY A 35 2.87 5.88 -4.17
CA GLY A 35 2.92 5.81 -5.63
C GLY A 35 4.13 5.04 -6.15
N MET A 36 4.47 3.93 -5.49
CA MET A 36 5.70 3.14 -5.65
C MET A 36 6.27 3.08 -7.07
N HIS A 37 5.47 2.69 -8.08
CA HIS A 37 5.94 2.60 -9.46
C HIS A 37 6.39 3.95 -10.04
N VAL A 38 5.70 5.05 -9.74
CA VAL A 38 6.14 6.39 -10.15
C VAL A 38 7.38 6.79 -9.37
N ALA A 39 7.45 6.48 -8.08
CA ALA A 39 8.62 6.79 -7.25
C ALA A 39 9.89 6.06 -7.75
N MET A 40 9.77 4.81 -8.21
CA MET A 40 10.85 4.07 -8.86
C MET A 40 11.32 4.73 -10.16
N LEU A 41 10.40 5.21 -10.99
CA LEU A 41 10.75 5.90 -12.24
C LEU A 41 11.44 7.24 -11.97
N TYR A 42 10.99 7.99 -10.97
CA TYR A 42 11.72 9.16 -10.48
C TYR A 42 13.14 8.76 -10.04
N ALA A 43 13.26 7.63 -9.35
CA ALA A 43 14.54 7.17 -8.86
C ALA A 43 15.55 6.84 -9.96
N GLU A 44 15.10 6.26 -11.06
CA GLU A 44 15.90 5.96 -12.25
C GLU A 44 16.42 7.23 -12.94
N GLU A 45 15.62 8.31 -12.90
CA GLU A 45 15.99 9.62 -13.46
C GLU A 45 16.85 10.47 -12.52
N GLY A 46 17.29 9.93 -11.39
CA GLY A 46 18.06 10.70 -10.41
C GLY A 46 17.18 11.62 -9.54
N LEU A 47 15.85 11.60 -9.68
CA LEU A 47 14.92 12.55 -9.06
C LEU A 47 14.22 12.03 -7.79
N GLU A 48 13.99 12.90 -6.82
CA GLU A 48 13.22 12.58 -5.62
C GLU A 48 11.74 12.95 -5.81
N LEU A 49 10.84 12.00 -5.55
CA LEU A 49 9.41 12.26 -5.53
C LEU A 49 9.01 12.78 -4.15
N THR A 50 8.81 14.09 -4.02
CA THR A 50 8.53 14.77 -2.73
C THR A 50 7.06 15.13 -2.52
N TYR A 51 6.18 14.60 -3.37
CA TYR A 51 4.76 14.92 -3.40
C TYR A 51 3.96 13.76 -3.96
N ASP A 52 2.63 13.82 -3.80
CA ASP A 52 1.74 12.87 -4.45
C ASP A 52 1.71 13.08 -5.98
N PRO A 53 2.19 12.11 -6.78
CA PRO A 53 2.30 12.27 -8.23
C PRO A 53 0.94 12.30 -8.94
N TYR A 54 -0.13 11.88 -8.25
CA TYR A 54 -1.48 11.79 -8.82
C TYR A 54 -2.36 12.98 -8.44
N THR A 55 -1.90 13.85 -7.54
CA THR A 55 -2.60 15.09 -7.20
C THR A 55 -2.27 16.15 -8.24
N LEU A 56 -3.30 16.65 -8.94
CA LEU A 56 -3.18 17.56 -10.07
C LEU A 56 -3.87 18.92 -9.78
N PRO A 57 -3.23 19.83 -9.02
CA PRO A 57 -3.81 21.14 -8.71
C PRO A 57 -4.11 21.98 -9.95
N GLY A 58 -3.30 21.80 -11.01
CA GLY A 58 -3.45 22.49 -12.30
C GLY A 58 -4.55 21.94 -13.20
N TYR A 59 -5.20 20.82 -12.85
CA TYR A 59 -6.24 20.22 -13.68
C TYR A 59 -7.54 21.04 -13.61
N LYS A 60 -7.73 21.95 -14.57
CA LYS A 60 -8.83 22.91 -14.64
C LYS A 60 -10.12 22.30 -15.19
N ASN A 61 -10.60 21.19 -14.62
CA ASN A 61 -11.95 20.71 -14.88
C ASN A 61 -12.82 20.87 -13.63
N LYS A 62 -13.56 22.00 -13.58
CA LYS A 62 -14.35 22.45 -12.41
C LYS A 62 -15.49 21.50 -11.99
N GLY A 63 -15.74 20.42 -12.71
CA GLY A 63 -16.84 19.49 -12.47
C GLY A 63 -16.52 18.28 -11.58
N PHE A 64 -15.25 17.98 -11.29
CA PHE A 64 -14.88 16.79 -10.51
C PHE A 64 -14.21 17.13 -9.18
N PRO A 65 -14.59 16.45 -8.08
CA PRO A 65 -13.85 16.51 -6.82
C PRO A 65 -12.39 16.08 -7.02
N GLN A 66 -11.44 16.72 -6.32
CA GLN A 66 -10.01 16.40 -6.43
C GLN A 66 -9.70 14.92 -6.17
N LYS A 67 -10.37 14.30 -5.20
CA LYS A 67 -10.25 12.87 -4.89
C LYS A 67 -10.59 11.97 -6.09
N LEU A 68 -11.61 12.35 -6.86
CA LEU A 68 -11.99 11.64 -8.08
C LEU A 68 -10.94 11.86 -9.18
N VAL A 69 -10.46 13.10 -9.36
CA VAL A 69 -9.39 13.41 -10.32
C VAL A 69 -8.14 12.58 -10.03
N ARG A 70 -7.70 12.54 -8.77
CA ARG A 70 -6.55 11.75 -8.32
C ARG A 70 -6.74 10.26 -8.62
N LYS A 71 -7.92 9.70 -8.34
CA LYS A 71 -8.24 8.29 -8.62
C LYS A 71 -8.16 7.98 -10.12
N LEU A 72 -8.67 8.88 -10.97
CA LEU A 72 -8.57 8.76 -12.42
C LEU A 72 -7.10 8.89 -12.86
N ALA A 73 -6.35 9.86 -12.36
CA ALA A 73 -4.94 10.06 -12.69
C ALA A 73 -4.10 8.81 -12.34
N LYS A 74 -4.23 8.28 -11.12
CA LYS A 74 -3.56 7.05 -10.68
C LYS A 74 -3.86 5.87 -11.61
N SER A 75 -5.14 5.64 -11.92
CA SER A 75 -5.53 4.56 -12.82
C SER A 75 -4.97 4.75 -14.23
N LEU A 76 -4.96 5.99 -14.75
CA LEU A 76 -4.46 6.29 -16.09
C LEU A 76 -2.95 6.10 -16.18
N VAL A 77 -2.18 6.60 -15.21
CA VAL A 77 -0.72 6.44 -15.16
C VAL A 77 -0.33 4.97 -15.09
N LEU A 78 -0.91 4.22 -14.15
CA LEU A 78 -0.56 2.80 -13.98
C LEU A 78 -0.93 1.96 -15.21
N THR A 79 -2.04 2.28 -15.90
CA THR A 79 -2.39 1.59 -17.15
C THR A 79 -1.53 2.02 -18.33
N ALA A 80 -1.09 3.28 -18.38
CA ALA A 80 -0.18 3.79 -19.40
C ALA A 80 1.22 3.19 -19.28
N ILE A 81 1.78 3.10 -18.07
CA ILE A 81 3.06 2.43 -17.78
C ILE A 81 3.05 0.96 -18.23
N ASN A 82 1.92 0.27 -18.03
CA ASN A 82 1.77 -1.16 -18.33
C ASN A 82 1.42 -1.48 -19.79
N ALA A 83 1.10 -0.48 -20.61
CA ALA A 83 0.70 -0.70 -22.00
C ALA A 83 1.89 -0.48 -22.95
N LYS A 84 1.81 -1.05 -24.16
CA LYS A 84 2.72 -0.76 -25.28
C LYS A 84 2.24 0.39 -26.17
N GLU A 85 0.97 0.73 -26.05
CA GLU A 85 0.33 1.72 -26.93
C GLU A 85 -0.77 2.46 -26.17
N LYS A 86 -0.94 3.74 -26.51
CA LYS A 86 -1.94 4.63 -25.93
C LYS A 86 -3.37 4.09 -25.99
N LYS A 87 -3.76 3.53 -27.13
CA LYS A 87 -5.11 2.95 -27.32
C LYS A 87 -5.36 1.76 -26.38
N ALA A 88 -4.34 0.93 -26.15
CA ALA A 88 -4.42 -0.20 -25.24
C ALA A 88 -4.55 0.27 -23.78
N ALA A 89 -3.76 1.28 -23.38
CA ALA A 89 -3.87 1.89 -22.06
C ALA A 89 -5.27 2.44 -21.80
N TYR A 90 -5.84 3.17 -22.75
CA TYR A 90 -7.15 3.81 -22.61
C TYR A 90 -8.28 2.78 -22.52
N LYS A 91 -8.15 1.67 -23.25
CA LYS A 91 -9.06 0.53 -23.11
C LYS A 91 -8.94 -0.09 -21.72
N ALA A 92 -7.72 -0.32 -21.22
CA ALA A 92 -7.48 -0.89 -19.90
C ALA A 92 -7.98 0.02 -18.76
N PHE A 93 -7.73 1.33 -18.86
CA PHE A 93 -8.27 2.35 -17.96
C PHE A 93 -9.78 2.23 -17.82
N ARG A 94 -10.52 2.27 -18.94
CA ARG A 94 -11.98 2.10 -18.94
C ARG A 94 -12.40 0.74 -18.39
N ALA A 95 -11.67 -0.32 -18.70
CA ALA A 95 -11.97 -1.66 -18.20
C ALA A 95 -11.91 -1.74 -16.67
N GLY A 96 -10.98 -1.03 -16.04
CA GLY A 96 -10.76 -1.01 -14.58
C GLY A 96 -11.87 -0.34 -13.76
N PHE A 97 -12.82 0.35 -14.41
CA PHE A 97 -13.95 1.00 -13.72
C PHE A 97 -15.26 0.21 -13.89
N SER A 98 -16.13 0.30 -12.87
CA SER A 98 -17.48 -0.25 -12.91
C SER A 98 -18.37 0.48 -13.92
N VAL A 99 -19.43 -0.17 -14.39
CA VAL A 99 -20.30 0.32 -15.49
C VAL A 99 -20.84 1.74 -15.26
N ASN A 100 -21.14 2.09 -14.01
CA ASN A 100 -21.73 3.37 -13.64
C ASN A 100 -20.71 4.47 -13.33
N HIS A 101 -19.42 4.13 -13.22
CA HIS A 101 -18.38 5.09 -12.84
C HIS A 101 -17.97 5.98 -14.01
N VAL A 102 -17.67 7.26 -13.74
CA VAL A 102 -17.34 8.25 -14.78
C VAL A 102 -16.15 7.84 -15.65
N GLY A 103 -15.14 7.18 -15.05
CA GLY A 103 -13.96 6.67 -15.75
C GLY A 103 -14.29 5.63 -16.85
N LYS A 104 -15.39 4.88 -16.71
CA LYS A 104 -15.84 3.90 -17.71
C LYS A 104 -16.24 4.55 -19.04
N ARG A 105 -16.79 5.76 -18.97
CA ARG A 105 -17.34 6.53 -20.10
C ARG A 105 -16.43 7.69 -20.52
N MET A 106 -15.22 7.78 -19.96
CA MET A 106 -14.28 8.85 -20.29
C MET A 106 -13.79 8.67 -21.73
N THR A 107 -13.88 9.74 -22.52
CA THR A 107 -13.45 9.75 -23.92
C THR A 107 -11.93 9.85 -24.01
N ASP A 108 -11.37 9.52 -25.17
CA ASP A 108 -9.93 9.56 -25.39
C ASP A 108 -9.40 11.01 -25.25
N GLU A 109 -10.16 12.02 -25.71
CA GLU A 109 -9.79 13.43 -25.58
C GLU A 109 -9.74 13.88 -24.12
N LYS A 110 -10.66 13.41 -23.28
CA LYS A 110 -10.63 13.73 -21.84
C LYS A 110 -9.46 13.04 -21.14
N MET A 111 -9.11 11.82 -21.55
CA MET A 111 -7.93 11.13 -21.04
C MET A 111 -6.65 11.81 -21.50
N ASP A 112 -6.61 12.36 -22.71
CA ASP A 112 -5.48 13.17 -23.20
C ASP A 112 -5.25 14.39 -22.32
N ILE A 113 -6.30 15.16 -22.01
CA ILE A 113 -6.19 16.33 -21.12
C ILE A 113 -5.74 15.92 -19.71
N LEU A 114 -6.24 14.78 -19.20
CA LEU A 114 -5.80 14.27 -17.90
C LEU A 114 -4.34 13.84 -17.92
N LEU A 115 -3.90 13.18 -19.01
CA LEU A 115 -2.52 12.73 -19.19
C LEU A 115 -1.56 13.90 -19.34
N GLU A 116 -1.95 14.93 -20.07
CA GLU A 116 -1.19 16.17 -20.22
C GLU A 116 -0.97 16.82 -18.84
N ALA A 117 -2.03 16.97 -18.04
CA ALA A 117 -1.90 17.50 -16.68
C ALA A 117 -1.01 16.62 -15.77
N VAL A 118 -1.01 15.29 -15.95
CA VAL A 118 -0.09 14.39 -15.26
C VAL A 118 1.36 14.65 -15.68
N LEU A 119 1.62 14.80 -16.99
CA LEU A 119 2.97 15.02 -17.52
C LEU A 119 3.50 16.43 -17.20
N GLU A 120 2.64 17.45 -17.16
CA GLU A 120 2.99 18.77 -16.65
C GLU A 120 3.46 18.68 -15.18
N ARG A 121 2.79 17.85 -14.38
CA ARG A 121 3.15 17.64 -12.97
C ARG A 121 4.38 16.76 -12.80
N ASN A 122 4.53 15.74 -13.63
CA ASN A 122 5.55 14.69 -13.55
C ASN A 122 6.26 14.51 -14.91
N PRO A 123 7.10 15.49 -15.34
CA PRO A 123 7.66 15.48 -16.71
C PRO A 123 8.49 14.25 -17.03
N CYS A 124 9.20 13.70 -16.04
CA CYS A 124 10.06 12.52 -16.21
C CYS A 124 9.29 11.25 -16.59
N LEU A 125 7.96 11.20 -16.40
CA LEU A 125 7.18 10.03 -16.79
C LEU A 125 7.06 9.86 -18.31
N GLY A 126 7.31 10.93 -19.10
CA GLY A 126 7.06 10.95 -20.55
C GLY A 126 7.63 9.75 -21.30
N ASP A 127 8.88 9.38 -21.02
CA ASP A 127 9.59 8.31 -21.73
C ASP A 127 9.20 6.90 -21.25
N TYR A 128 8.51 6.80 -20.11
CA TYR A 128 8.11 5.53 -19.52
C TYR A 128 6.67 5.13 -19.86
N LEU A 129 5.83 6.07 -20.28
CA LEU A 129 4.46 5.77 -20.67
C LEU A 129 4.43 4.99 -21.98
N PHE A 130 3.51 4.02 -22.07
CA PHE A 130 3.31 3.19 -23.25
C PHE A 130 4.53 2.35 -23.64
N SER A 131 5.39 2.00 -22.67
CA SER A 131 6.63 1.25 -22.91
C SER A 131 6.69 -0.12 -22.19
N ASP A 132 5.56 -0.65 -21.72
CA ASP A 132 5.44 -2.00 -21.08
C ASP A 132 6.35 -2.21 -19.86
N GLN A 133 6.56 -1.17 -19.05
CA GLN A 133 7.45 -1.23 -17.87
C GLN A 133 6.83 -1.98 -16.69
N GLY A 134 5.53 -2.26 -16.74
CA GLY A 134 4.76 -2.82 -15.62
C GLY A 134 5.37 -4.05 -14.98
N ILE A 135 5.79 -5.02 -15.80
CA ILE A 135 6.38 -6.28 -15.31
C ILE A 135 7.73 -6.02 -14.64
N ARG A 136 8.54 -5.11 -15.17
CA ARG A 136 9.84 -4.73 -14.61
C ARG A 136 9.68 -4.05 -13.25
N LEU A 137 8.77 -3.09 -13.15
CA LEU A 137 8.48 -2.39 -11.90
C LEU A 137 7.90 -3.35 -10.85
N MET A 138 6.99 -4.26 -11.24
CA MET A 138 6.47 -5.30 -10.35
C MET A 138 7.55 -6.26 -9.84
N ARG A 139 8.60 -6.51 -10.63
CA ARG A 139 9.75 -7.29 -10.18
C ARG A 139 10.52 -6.55 -9.09
N GLN A 140 10.83 -5.27 -9.28
CA GLN A 140 11.52 -4.45 -8.27
C GLN A 140 10.69 -4.32 -6.99
N ASP A 141 9.37 -4.10 -7.12
CA ASP A 141 8.41 -4.17 -6.02
C ASP A 141 8.55 -5.47 -5.23
N SER A 142 8.53 -6.62 -5.92
CA SER A 142 8.68 -7.94 -5.29
C SER A 142 10.04 -8.16 -4.62
N GLU A 143 11.10 -7.56 -5.16
CA GLU A 143 12.45 -7.61 -4.59
C GLU A 143 12.51 -6.85 -3.26
N ILE A 144 11.94 -5.64 -3.21
CA ILE A 144 11.77 -4.86 -1.98
C ILE A 144 10.95 -5.64 -0.95
N THR A 145 9.80 -6.21 -1.35
CA THR A 145 8.98 -7.05 -0.48
C THR A 145 9.78 -8.24 0.08
N SER A 146 10.62 -8.86 -0.74
CA SER A 146 11.44 -10.00 -0.31
C SER A 146 12.46 -9.59 0.76
N LEU A 147 13.10 -8.43 0.64
CA LEU A 147 14.04 -7.91 1.64
C LEU A 147 13.33 -7.66 2.98
N ILE A 148 12.16 -7.01 2.92
CA ILE A 148 11.32 -6.75 4.10
C ILE A 148 10.90 -8.06 4.77
N HIS A 149 10.36 -9.02 4.01
CA HIS A 149 9.98 -10.33 4.54
C HIS A 149 11.16 -11.09 5.16
N ASN A 150 12.33 -11.04 4.54
CA ASN A 150 13.52 -11.70 5.05
C ASN A 150 13.97 -11.12 6.39
N HIS A 151 13.92 -9.80 6.55
CA HIS A 151 14.22 -9.13 7.83
C HIS A 151 13.27 -9.62 8.93
N PHE A 152 11.96 -9.45 8.72
CA PHE A 152 10.94 -9.77 9.72
C PHE A 152 10.85 -11.27 10.04
N THR A 153 11.11 -12.13 9.06
CA THR A 153 11.22 -13.58 9.29
C THR A 153 12.41 -13.92 10.18
N LYS A 154 13.57 -13.27 9.98
CA LYS A 154 14.77 -13.50 10.82
C LYS A 154 14.58 -13.02 12.26
N THR A 155 13.83 -11.93 12.46
CA THR A 155 13.55 -11.37 13.79
C THR A 155 12.34 -12.03 14.48
N GLY A 156 11.62 -12.92 13.79
CA GLY A 156 10.48 -13.64 14.36
C GLY A 156 9.24 -12.76 14.57
N ILE A 157 9.15 -11.64 13.85
CA ILE A 157 8.05 -10.69 13.90
C ILE A 157 7.19 -10.90 12.63
N PRO A 158 5.89 -11.20 12.76
CA PRO A 158 5.02 -11.35 11.60
C PRO A 158 4.81 -10.01 10.87
N VAL A 159 4.98 -10.02 9.55
CA VAL A 159 4.58 -8.92 8.65
C VAL A 159 3.68 -9.49 7.56
N LEU A 160 2.56 -8.82 7.27
CA LEU A 160 1.59 -9.25 6.26
C LEU A 160 1.65 -8.30 5.06
N SER A 161 2.22 -8.73 3.94
CA SER A 161 2.25 -7.92 2.71
C SER A 161 0.91 -7.96 1.96
N VAL A 162 0.49 -6.81 1.43
CA VAL A 162 -0.60 -6.63 0.48
C VAL A 162 -0.05 -5.81 -0.69
N HIS A 163 0.49 -6.50 -1.69
CA HIS A 163 1.25 -5.84 -2.77
C HIS A 163 2.40 -5.01 -2.18
N ASP A 164 2.38 -3.69 -2.38
CA ASP A 164 3.34 -2.70 -1.94
C ASP A 164 3.08 -2.16 -0.52
N SER A 165 2.02 -2.62 0.16
CA SER A 165 1.74 -2.29 1.56
C SER A 165 2.05 -3.43 2.52
N TYR A 166 2.31 -3.08 3.78
CA TYR A 166 2.79 -3.99 4.83
C TYR A 166 2.05 -3.73 6.14
N ILE A 167 1.49 -4.79 6.70
CA ILE A 167 0.77 -4.76 7.97
C ILE A 167 1.63 -5.38 9.05
N VAL A 168 1.84 -4.66 10.14
CA VAL A 168 2.62 -5.10 11.29
C VAL A 168 1.91 -4.71 12.59
N ASP A 169 2.20 -5.42 13.67
CA ASP A 169 1.91 -4.95 15.03
C ASP A 169 2.44 -3.52 15.21
N CYS A 170 1.57 -2.62 15.68
CA CYS A 170 1.85 -1.19 15.83
C CYS A 170 3.11 -0.88 16.65
N ARG A 171 3.55 -1.78 17.56
CA ARG A 171 4.79 -1.63 18.34
C ARG A 171 6.05 -1.67 17.47
N HIS A 172 5.98 -2.30 16.31
CA HIS A 172 7.08 -2.46 15.35
C HIS A 172 7.02 -1.48 14.18
N VAL A 173 6.13 -0.47 14.21
CA VAL A 173 6.00 0.50 13.10
C VAL A 173 7.28 1.25 12.78
N GLY A 174 8.10 1.56 13.80
CA GLY A 174 9.39 2.22 13.61
C GLY A 174 10.41 1.33 12.90
N GLU A 175 10.44 0.04 13.26
CA GLU A 175 11.29 -0.95 12.60
C GLU A 175 10.83 -1.19 11.16
N LEU A 176 9.51 -1.34 10.93
CA LEU A 176 8.95 -1.47 9.58
C LEU A 176 9.34 -0.28 8.70
N ARG A 177 9.21 0.94 9.23
CA ARG A 177 9.61 2.17 8.53
C ARG A 177 11.06 2.11 8.07
N GLN A 178 11.98 1.76 8.97
CA GLN A 178 13.40 1.71 8.64
C GLN A 178 13.69 0.64 7.60
N VAL A 179 13.14 -0.56 7.78
CA VAL A 179 13.35 -1.69 6.87
C VAL A 179 12.78 -1.41 5.48
N MET A 180 11.64 -0.72 5.38
CA MET A 180 11.08 -0.29 4.10
C MET A 180 11.98 0.74 3.39
N LEU A 181 12.53 1.72 4.12
CA LEU A 181 13.48 2.68 3.58
C LEU A 181 14.73 1.98 3.05
N ASP A 182 15.37 1.16 3.89
CA ASP A 182 16.60 0.44 3.56
C ASP A 182 16.40 -0.50 2.36
N ALA A 183 15.31 -1.29 2.35
CA ALA A 183 15.01 -2.21 1.25
C ALA A 183 14.75 -1.46 -0.07
N SER A 184 14.06 -0.33 0.00
CA SER A 184 13.77 0.48 -1.19
C SER A 184 15.03 1.18 -1.73
N GLU A 185 15.94 1.60 -0.85
CA GLU A 185 17.24 2.15 -1.22
C GLU A 185 18.15 1.10 -1.85
N GLU A 186 18.18 -0.11 -1.31
CA GLU A 186 18.96 -1.22 -1.88
C GLU A 186 18.54 -1.55 -3.32
N VAL A 187 17.24 -1.52 -3.62
CA VAL A 187 16.71 -1.92 -4.94
C VAL A 187 16.65 -0.76 -5.93
N THR A 188 16.40 0.46 -5.47
CA THR A 188 16.15 1.62 -6.36
C THR A 188 17.27 2.66 -6.33
N GLY A 189 18.26 2.49 -5.45
CA GLY A 189 19.34 3.44 -5.21
C GLY A 189 18.92 4.66 -4.38
N ARG A 190 17.67 4.72 -3.87
CA ARG A 190 17.20 5.74 -2.93
C ARG A 190 16.06 5.25 -2.04
N PRO A 191 15.88 5.84 -0.85
CA PRO A 191 14.69 5.57 -0.05
C PRO A 191 13.43 6.11 -0.73
N LEU A 192 12.38 5.30 -0.79
CA LEU A 192 11.06 5.70 -1.27
C LEU A 192 10.19 6.23 -0.11
N ARG A 193 9.32 7.20 -0.42
CA ARG A 193 8.36 7.75 0.55
C ARG A 193 7.30 6.73 0.91
N MET A 194 6.81 6.82 2.14
CA MET A 194 5.79 5.95 2.69
C MET A 194 4.67 6.76 3.32
N SER A 195 3.48 6.19 3.29
CA SER A 195 2.32 6.67 4.03
C SER A 195 1.78 5.59 4.97
N TYR A 196 0.89 5.99 5.87
CA TYR A 196 0.26 5.09 6.84
C TYR A 196 -1.24 5.16 6.68
N ASN A 197 -1.89 3.99 6.70
CA ASN A 197 -3.34 3.92 6.73
C ASN A 197 -3.84 4.25 8.13
N ILE A 198 -4.33 5.47 8.31
CA ILE A 198 -4.97 5.94 9.54
C ILE A 198 -6.47 6.09 9.26
N PRO A 199 -7.35 5.33 9.95
CA PRO A 199 -8.79 5.46 9.79
C PRO A 199 -9.27 6.91 9.91
N GLY A 200 -10.05 7.36 8.93
CA GLY A 200 -10.58 8.73 8.89
C GLY A 200 -9.64 9.77 8.26
N ARG A 201 -8.39 9.40 7.92
CA ARG A 201 -7.48 10.21 7.10
C ARG A 201 -7.37 9.68 5.68
N GLU A 202 -6.95 10.55 4.77
CA GLU A 202 -6.63 10.13 3.41
C GLU A 202 -5.21 9.53 3.38
N GLU A 203 -5.03 8.41 2.67
CA GLU A 203 -3.79 7.61 2.58
C GLU A 203 -2.55 8.38 2.07
N PHE A 204 -2.69 9.63 1.65
CA PHE A 204 -1.67 10.44 1.00
C PHE A 204 -1.49 11.81 1.65
N GLU A 205 -2.15 12.06 2.78
CA GLU A 205 -1.79 13.18 3.64
C GLU A 205 -0.52 12.81 4.41
N ASP A 206 0.47 13.72 4.41
CA ASP A 206 1.66 13.54 5.22
C ASP A 206 1.25 13.30 6.68
N VAL A 207 1.69 12.16 7.22
CA VAL A 207 1.50 11.79 8.61
C VAL A 207 2.80 12.13 9.34
N ASP A 208 2.80 13.25 10.07
CA ASP A 208 3.93 13.58 10.94
C ASP A 208 4.07 12.55 12.08
N GLU A 209 5.26 12.52 12.67
CA GLU A 209 5.60 11.56 13.71
C GLU A 209 4.71 11.69 14.97
N GLY A 210 4.24 12.90 15.29
CA GLY A 210 3.34 13.15 16.42
C GLY A 210 1.96 12.56 16.19
N VAL A 211 1.39 12.73 14.99
CA VAL A 211 0.11 12.13 14.59
C VAL A 211 0.21 10.60 14.59
N LEU A 212 1.29 10.05 14.04
CA LEU A 212 1.52 8.60 14.05
C LEU A 212 1.62 8.06 15.47
N LYS A 213 2.40 8.71 16.35
CA LYS A 213 2.53 8.33 17.76
C LYS A 213 1.18 8.37 18.48
N LYS A 214 0.40 9.43 18.26
CA LYS A 214 -0.95 9.55 18.82
C LYS A 214 -1.84 8.43 18.31
N HIS A 215 -1.82 8.14 17.02
CA HIS A 215 -2.64 7.06 16.44
C HIS A 215 -2.27 5.69 17.01
N VAL A 216 -0.98 5.37 17.11
CA VAL A 216 -0.50 4.13 17.74
C VAL A 216 -0.92 4.06 19.21
N HIS A 217 -0.85 5.16 19.94
CA HIS A 217 -1.34 5.25 21.31
C HIS A 217 -2.85 4.97 21.40
N ASP A 218 -3.65 5.63 20.55
CA ASP A 218 -5.10 5.47 20.51
C ASP A 218 -5.53 4.05 20.14
N LEU A 219 -4.83 3.41 19.18
CA LEU A 219 -5.04 2.00 18.81
C LEU A 219 -4.84 1.06 20.00
N ARG A 220 -3.72 1.24 20.73
CA ARG A 220 -3.42 0.42 21.90
C ARG A 220 -4.47 0.61 22.98
N TRP A 221 -4.86 1.85 23.25
CA TRP A 221 -5.89 2.14 24.25
C TRP A 221 -7.25 1.53 23.88
N ALA A 222 -7.65 1.64 22.61
CA ALA A 222 -8.91 1.07 22.11
C ALA A 222 -8.98 -0.46 22.25
N VAL A 223 -7.85 -1.17 22.17
CA VAL A 223 -7.78 -2.61 22.40
C VAL A 223 -7.91 -2.95 23.88
N TYR A 224 -7.33 -2.16 24.78
CA TYR A 224 -7.45 -2.39 26.23
C TYR A 224 -8.82 -2.00 26.80
N GLU A 225 -9.51 -1.02 26.21
CA GLU A 225 -10.87 -0.62 26.63
C GLU A 225 -11.97 -1.51 26.08
N ASN A 226 -11.77 -2.13 24.91
CA ASN A 226 -12.74 -3.06 24.34
C ASN A 226 -12.50 -4.48 24.87
N GLU A 227 -13.39 -4.96 25.74
CA GLU A 227 -13.52 -6.40 26.07
C GLU A 227 -14.05 -7.18 24.85
N GLN A 228 -13.29 -7.23 23.75
CA GLN A 228 -13.60 -8.10 22.63
C GLN A 228 -13.05 -9.49 22.91
N ASN A 229 -13.97 -10.40 23.26
CA ASN A 229 -13.63 -11.82 23.36
C ASN A 229 -13.19 -12.35 21.99
N ALA A 230 -12.06 -13.04 21.97
CA ALA A 230 -11.61 -13.71 20.76
C ALA A 230 -12.65 -14.72 20.28
N CYS A 231 -12.88 -14.78 18.97
CA CYS A 231 -13.83 -15.74 18.41
C CYS A 231 -13.31 -17.18 18.62
N GLU A 232 -14.25 -18.13 18.73
CA GLU A 232 -13.91 -19.55 18.97
C GLU A 232 -12.89 -20.09 17.96
N GLY A 233 -13.05 -19.74 16.67
CA GLY A 233 -12.11 -20.15 15.63
C GLY A 233 -10.69 -19.59 15.80
N TYR A 234 -10.53 -18.38 16.34
CA TYR A 234 -9.21 -17.85 16.68
C TYR A 234 -8.59 -18.64 17.84
N VAL A 235 -9.35 -18.86 18.91
CA VAL A 235 -8.88 -19.60 20.09
C VAL A 235 -8.41 -21.00 19.70
N GLN A 236 -9.17 -21.71 18.86
CA GLN A 236 -8.78 -23.03 18.37
C GLN A 236 -7.46 -23.00 17.58
N ARG A 237 -7.29 -22.04 16.65
CA ARG A 237 -6.04 -21.88 15.89
C ARG A 237 -4.86 -21.51 16.78
N LEU A 238 -5.09 -20.67 17.79
CA LEU A 238 -4.07 -20.27 18.75
C LEU A 238 -3.59 -21.48 19.56
N LEU A 239 -4.50 -22.27 20.14
CA LEU A 239 -4.15 -23.47 20.89
C LEU A 239 -3.40 -24.49 20.03
N GLN A 240 -3.81 -24.68 18.77
CA GLN A 240 -3.09 -25.53 17.80
C GLN A 240 -1.67 -25.01 17.53
N PHE A 241 -1.51 -23.69 17.35
CA PHE A 241 -0.21 -23.06 17.16
C PHE A 241 0.69 -23.22 18.39
N GLN A 242 0.19 -22.99 19.59
CA GLN A 242 0.92 -23.15 20.85
C GLN A 242 1.36 -24.61 21.04
N LYS A 243 0.47 -25.57 20.75
CA LYS A 243 0.79 -27.00 20.79
C LYS A 243 1.87 -27.39 19.78
N ARG A 244 1.85 -26.80 18.57
CA ARG A 244 2.81 -27.09 17.50
C ARG A 244 4.19 -26.47 17.76
N THR A 245 4.24 -25.28 18.34
CA THR A 245 5.48 -24.48 18.44
C THR A 245 6.07 -24.40 19.84
N GLY A 246 5.30 -24.74 20.88
CA GLY A 246 5.67 -24.51 22.27
C GLY A 246 5.66 -23.04 22.71
N ARG A 247 5.45 -22.09 21.78
CA ARG A 247 5.40 -20.65 22.08
C ARG A 247 4.07 -20.34 22.76
N ARG A 248 4.09 -19.83 23.98
CA ARG A 248 2.87 -19.35 24.67
C ARG A 248 2.60 -17.89 24.30
N ILE A 249 1.40 -17.61 23.77
CA ILE A 249 0.93 -16.25 23.49
C ILE A 249 -0.18 -15.96 24.51
N SER A 250 0.04 -14.92 25.32
CA SER A 250 -0.84 -14.46 26.41
C SER A 250 -2.17 -13.87 25.87
N PRO A 251 -3.32 -13.90 26.59
CA PRO A 251 -3.50 -14.17 28.02
C PRO A 251 -4.09 -15.55 28.36
N CYS A 252 -4.33 -16.42 27.39
CA CYS A 252 -4.88 -17.74 27.67
C CYS A 252 -3.81 -18.64 28.31
N ALA A 253 -3.65 -18.51 29.63
CA ALA A 253 -3.15 -19.61 30.44
C ALA A 253 -4.07 -20.80 30.20
N GLU A 254 -3.49 -21.98 29.97
CA GLU A 254 -4.21 -23.24 30.09
C GLU A 254 -4.89 -23.22 31.45
N ASN A 255 -6.22 -23.04 31.51
CA ASN A 255 -6.95 -23.42 32.70
C ASN A 255 -6.93 -24.95 32.72
N PRO A 256 -6.24 -25.59 33.68
CA PRO A 256 -6.37 -27.00 33.86
C PRO A 256 -7.76 -27.24 34.47
N VAL A 257 -8.58 -28.02 33.77
CA VAL A 257 -9.64 -28.81 34.40
C VAL A 257 -9.23 -30.26 34.28
#